data_AF-A0A950QZV7-F1
#
_entry.id   AF-A0A950QZV7-F1
#
_cell.length_a   1.000
_cell.length_b   1.000
_cell.length_c   1.000
_cell.angle_alpha   90.00
_cell.angle_beta   90.00
_cell.angle_gamma   90.00
#
_symmetry.space_group_name_H-M   'P 1'
#
loop_
_entity.id
_entity.type
_entity.pdbx_description
1 polymer ?
#
loop_
_entity_poly.entity_id
_entity_poly.type
_entity_poly.pdbx_seq_one_letter_code
_entity_poly.pdbx_strand_id
1 'polypeptide(L)'
;MCSLCQLDGDKLRRQVLDEGRLWVLALMRHSLQVLVFAITTLAAAQSERTLPAYQPHAVGIPRHLPYVLPDGSIRIVGTDGMKNILAGFNALFIQSHPGFKFVMQLKPGYVALPELTYGISAFGPMARESTDIELVQYRSVVGQDPLLIRIAHGTIISQTRTAPLAIYVNKHNPLDRLTTGEAARIFTTGAHGGDITSWSQLDLEGEWANRPIHPIGTPEDSGFGSFMLRHKMSGRPFTPAYETLLSSVEIVRRVGEDPAAIGFCALGFLTPETKLVAIAEKKNGYYSRASAEDVISGTYPYDRYVFFFVRQGPGQGVDPFVKEYLRLVLSKEGQQTIAAEPDGYLPLNAREVAE
;
A
#
# COMPACT_ATOMS: atom_id res chain seq x y z
N MET A 1 48.41 -32.42 -46.80
CA MET A 1 48.89 -31.04 -46.48
C MET A 1 48.43 -30.12 -47.60
N CYS A 2 47.77 -28.99 -47.41
CA CYS A 2 47.10 -28.36 -46.29
C CYS A 2 46.01 -27.51 -46.96
N SER A 3 44.75 -27.66 -46.53
CA SER A 3 43.64 -26.79 -46.92
C SER A 3 43.59 -25.66 -45.90
N LEU A 4 43.49 -24.39 -46.32
CA LEU A 4 42.92 -23.23 -45.60
C LEU A 4 43.60 -21.93 -46.06
N CYS A 5 42.84 -21.08 -46.77
CA CYS A 5 42.74 -19.62 -46.57
C CYS A 5 42.02 -18.97 -47.75
N GLN A 6 40.69 -19.03 -47.74
CA GLN A 6 39.87 -18.00 -48.37
C GLN A 6 38.92 -17.49 -47.28
N LEU A 7 39.29 -16.36 -46.70
CA LEU A 7 38.45 -15.62 -45.76
C LEU A 7 37.32 -14.97 -46.57
N ASP A 8 36.10 -15.44 -46.30
CA ASP A 8 34.86 -15.02 -46.93
C ASP A 8 34.45 -13.63 -46.41
N GLY A 9 34.66 -12.59 -47.24
CA GLY A 9 34.40 -11.19 -46.90
C GLY A 9 32.95 -10.88 -46.54
N ASP A 10 32.01 -11.73 -46.98
CA ASP A 10 30.58 -11.61 -46.65
C ASP A 10 30.26 -12.07 -45.22
N LYS A 11 31.05 -12.99 -44.64
CA LYS A 11 30.92 -13.38 -43.23
C LYS A 11 31.39 -12.28 -42.29
N LEU A 12 32.51 -11.63 -42.59
CA LEU A 12 32.99 -10.50 -41.79
C LEU A 12 32.02 -9.30 -41.84
N ARG A 13 31.42 -9.01 -43.01
CA ARG A 13 30.42 -7.93 -43.11
C ARG A 13 29.15 -8.19 -42.28
N ARG A 14 28.65 -9.43 -42.24
CA ARG A 14 27.47 -9.78 -41.42
C ARG A 14 27.78 -9.73 -39.92
N GLN A 15 28.96 -10.21 -39.52
CA GLN A 15 29.37 -10.21 -38.11
C GLN A 15 29.53 -8.79 -37.54
N VAL A 16 30.10 -7.86 -38.33
CA VAL A 16 30.22 -6.44 -37.93
C VAL A 16 28.86 -5.74 -37.84
N LEU A 17 27.89 -6.10 -38.70
CA LEU A 17 26.53 -5.53 -38.67
C LEU A 17 25.70 -6.06 -37.50
N ASP A 18 25.85 -7.34 -37.13
CA ASP A 18 25.17 -7.93 -35.98
C ASP A 18 25.76 -7.45 -34.65
N GLU A 19 27.08 -7.29 -34.55
CA GLU A 19 27.72 -6.66 -33.39
C GLU A 19 27.31 -5.19 -33.27
N GLY A 20 27.27 -4.43 -34.37
CA GLY A 20 26.78 -3.05 -34.39
C GLY A 20 25.33 -2.90 -33.93
N ARG A 21 24.44 -3.84 -34.30
CA ARG A 21 23.05 -3.88 -33.83
C ARG A 21 22.94 -4.20 -32.34
N LEU A 22 23.78 -5.11 -31.83
CA LEU A 22 23.85 -5.44 -30.40
C LEU A 22 24.33 -4.25 -29.55
N TRP A 23 25.30 -3.47 -30.06
CA TRP A 23 25.76 -2.25 -29.39
C TRP A 23 24.72 -1.13 -29.40
N VAL A 24 23.99 -0.93 -30.50
CA VAL A 24 22.90 0.07 -30.58
C VAL A 24 21.74 -0.31 -29.66
N LEU A 25 21.38 -1.60 -29.57
CA LEU A 25 20.34 -2.08 -28.65
C LEU A 25 20.76 -1.99 -27.18
N ALA A 26 22.04 -2.22 -26.85
CA ALA A 26 22.58 -2.05 -25.50
C ALA A 26 22.63 -0.57 -25.08
N LEU A 27 23.04 0.33 -25.99
CA LEU A 27 23.00 1.79 -25.78
C LEU A 27 21.55 2.31 -25.65
N MET A 28 20.60 1.77 -26.42
CA MET A 28 19.17 2.08 -26.29
C MET A 28 18.57 1.56 -24.98
N ARG A 29 19.02 0.40 -24.47
CA ARG A 29 18.60 -0.14 -23.17
C ARG A 29 19.12 0.70 -22.00
N HIS A 30 20.37 1.15 -22.07
CA HIS A 30 20.95 2.06 -21.07
C HIS A 30 20.33 3.46 -21.14
N SER A 31 20.03 3.99 -22.32
CA SER A 31 19.36 5.29 -22.44
C SER A 31 17.89 5.23 -22.03
N LEU A 32 17.17 4.12 -22.22
CA LEU A 32 15.83 3.92 -21.62
C LEU A 32 15.89 3.77 -20.10
N GLN A 33 16.89 3.06 -19.56
CA GLN A 33 17.08 2.91 -18.11
C GLN A 33 17.45 4.23 -17.43
N VAL A 34 18.30 5.04 -18.05
CA VAL A 34 18.67 6.38 -17.55
C VAL A 34 17.50 7.37 -17.69
N LEU A 35 16.69 7.27 -18.76
CA LEU A 35 15.50 8.10 -18.91
C LEU A 35 14.39 7.72 -17.92
N VAL A 36 14.21 6.42 -17.64
CA VAL A 36 13.29 5.93 -16.60
C VAL A 36 13.78 6.35 -15.21
N PHE A 37 15.09 6.30 -14.92
CA PHE A 37 15.67 6.83 -13.67
C PHE A 37 15.56 8.37 -13.56
N ALA A 38 15.69 9.09 -14.67
CA ALA A 38 15.57 10.56 -14.70
C ALA A 38 14.11 11.03 -14.57
N ILE A 39 13.14 10.24 -15.02
CA ILE A 39 11.71 10.56 -14.88
C ILE A 39 11.19 10.17 -13.50
N THR A 40 11.63 9.04 -12.91
CA THR A 40 11.28 8.67 -11.53
C THR A 40 11.86 9.63 -10.49
N THR A 41 13.04 10.21 -10.74
CA THR A 41 13.61 11.23 -9.86
C THR A 41 12.87 12.57 -9.91
N LEU A 42 12.23 12.93 -11.03
CA LEU A 42 11.47 14.19 -11.13
C LEU A 42 10.13 14.16 -10.39
N ALA A 43 9.38 13.04 -10.46
CA ALA A 43 8.09 12.93 -9.77
C ALA A 43 8.26 12.86 -8.24
N ALA A 44 9.26 12.12 -7.76
CA ALA A 44 9.65 12.12 -6.34
C ALA A 44 10.10 13.53 -5.88
N ALA A 45 10.89 14.24 -6.70
CA ALA A 45 11.36 15.59 -6.39
C ALA A 45 10.23 16.64 -6.34
N GLN A 46 9.09 16.40 -6.97
CA GLN A 46 7.95 17.34 -6.94
C GLN A 46 7.11 17.17 -5.66
N SER A 47 7.00 15.95 -5.13
CA SER A 47 6.46 15.67 -3.79
C SER A 47 7.38 16.24 -2.69
N GLU A 48 8.70 16.08 -2.83
CA GLU A 48 9.71 16.55 -1.87
C GLU A 48 9.77 18.07 -1.64
N ARG A 49 9.21 18.88 -2.54
CA ARG A 49 9.30 20.36 -2.48
C ARG A 49 8.33 21.01 -1.51
N THR A 50 7.45 20.26 -0.84
CA THR A 50 6.33 20.84 -0.09
C THR A 50 6.24 20.46 1.38
N LEU A 51 6.98 19.44 1.84
CA LEU A 51 6.99 19.07 3.26
C LEU A 51 7.92 19.99 4.07
N PRO A 52 7.46 20.50 5.23
CA PRO A 52 8.31 21.30 6.11
C PRO A 52 9.44 20.43 6.68
N ALA A 53 10.65 20.99 6.73
CA ALA A 53 11.76 20.39 7.47
C ALA A 53 11.41 20.29 8.95
N TYR A 54 11.89 19.25 9.60
CA TYR A 54 11.66 19.03 11.01
C TYR A 54 12.29 20.14 11.85
N GLN A 55 11.46 20.76 12.69
CA GLN A 55 11.89 21.75 13.67
C GLN A 55 11.59 21.17 15.05
N PRO A 56 12.62 20.71 15.79
CA PRO A 56 12.42 20.03 17.06
C PRO A 56 11.86 20.99 18.12
N HIS A 57 10.86 20.54 18.85
CA HIS A 57 10.34 21.25 20.03
C HIS A 57 10.82 20.53 21.28
N ALA A 58 11.28 21.30 22.27
CA ALA A 58 11.75 20.73 23.52
C ALA A 58 10.66 19.88 24.19
N VAL A 59 10.96 18.60 24.39
CA VAL A 59 10.11 17.67 25.13
C VAL A 59 10.95 16.87 26.12
N GLY A 60 10.46 16.76 27.35
CA GLY A 60 11.11 15.97 28.40
C GLY A 60 10.80 14.48 28.25
N ILE A 61 11.69 13.63 28.74
CA ILE A 61 11.41 12.18 28.85
C ILE A 61 10.22 12.01 29.81
N PRO A 62 9.12 11.39 29.36
CA PRO A 62 7.96 11.17 30.22
C PRO A 62 8.35 10.36 31.45
N ARG A 63 7.77 10.68 32.61
CA ARG A 63 8.03 9.97 33.87
C ARG A 63 6.75 9.33 34.38
N HIS A 64 6.88 8.17 35.02
CA HIS A 64 5.78 7.45 35.67
C HIS A 64 4.65 7.00 34.73
N LEU A 65 4.91 6.94 33.42
CA LEU A 65 3.98 6.36 32.45
C LEU A 65 4.30 4.87 32.25
N PRO A 66 3.29 3.99 32.07
CA PRO A 66 3.51 2.55 32.01
C PRO A 66 4.34 2.08 30.80
N TYR A 67 4.43 2.91 29.76
CA TYR A 67 5.30 2.65 28.61
C TYR A 67 6.76 3.05 28.84
N VAL A 68 7.11 3.67 29.97
CA VAL A 68 8.48 4.02 30.32
C VAL A 68 9.04 2.92 31.23
N LEU A 69 10.08 2.24 30.75
CA LEU A 69 10.73 1.15 31.47
C LEU A 69 11.60 1.67 32.63
N PRO A 70 11.99 0.82 33.61
CA PRO A 70 12.79 1.24 34.75
C PRO A 70 14.14 1.91 34.41
N ASP A 71 14.71 1.60 33.24
CA ASP A 71 15.95 2.19 32.74
C ASP A 71 15.74 3.52 31.98
N GLY A 72 14.50 4.01 31.93
CA GLY A 72 14.08 5.21 31.21
C GLY A 72 13.77 4.99 29.73
N SER A 73 13.85 3.76 29.23
CA SER A 73 13.54 3.47 27.82
C SER A 73 12.05 3.53 27.54
N ILE A 74 11.68 4.14 26.41
CA ILE A 74 10.31 4.19 25.91
C ILE A 74 10.00 2.90 25.15
N ARG A 75 8.97 2.19 25.59
CA ARG A 75 8.50 0.96 24.96
C ARG A 75 7.53 1.24 23.82
N ILE A 76 7.83 0.64 22.67
CA ILE A 76 6.96 0.63 21.49
C ILE A 76 6.64 -0.83 21.15
N VAL A 77 5.37 -1.21 21.23
CA VAL A 77 4.85 -2.52 20.85
C VAL A 77 4.02 -2.38 19.58
N GLY A 78 4.31 -3.17 18.56
CA GLY A 78 3.71 -2.99 17.24
C GLY A 78 4.02 -4.10 16.25
N THR A 79 3.73 -3.84 14.98
CA THR A 79 3.97 -4.78 13.89
C THR A 79 5.46 -4.89 13.50
N ASP A 80 5.94 -6.10 13.30
CA ASP A 80 7.32 -6.41 12.84
C ASP A 80 7.64 -5.88 11.44
N GLY A 81 6.65 -5.85 10.54
CA GLY A 81 6.78 -5.25 9.21
C GLY A 81 7.15 -3.76 9.19
N MET A 82 7.13 -3.05 10.32
CA MET A 82 7.52 -1.63 10.45
C MET A 82 8.87 -1.44 11.15
N LYS A 83 9.61 -2.53 11.46
CA LYS A 83 10.85 -2.47 12.23
C LYS A 83 11.88 -1.49 11.69
N ASN A 84 12.09 -1.47 10.38
CA ASN A 84 13.15 -0.67 9.76
C ASN A 84 12.82 0.83 9.82
N ILE A 85 11.62 1.22 9.42
CA ILE A 85 11.19 2.63 9.50
C ILE A 85 11.15 3.12 10.96
N LEU A 86 10.70 2.30 11.91
CA LEU A 86 10.72 2.64 13.33
C LEU A 86 12.14 2.83 13.87
N ALA A 87 13.10 1.99 13.46
CA ALA A 87 14.49 2.17 13.82
C ALA A 87 15.06 3.49 13.27
N GLY A 88 14.72 3.84 12.03
CA GLY A 88 15.10 5.12 11.42
C GLY A 88 14.51 6.33 12.15
N PHE A 89 13.20 6.30 12.45
CA PHE A 89 12.55 7.35 13.23
C PHE A 89 13.15 7.50 14.63
N ASN A 90 13.41 6.39 15.32
CA ASN A 90 14.06 6.40 16.63
C ASN A 90 15.46 7.03 16.56
N ALA A 91 16.24 6.72 15.53
CA ALA A 91 17.56 7.31 15.34
C ALA A 91 17.49 8.82 15.10
N LEU A 92 16.57 9.28 14.25
CA LEU A 92 16.33 10.71 14.01
C LEU A 92 15.85 11.44 15.27
N PHE A 93 14.97 10.81 16.05
CA PHE A 93 14.46 11.39 17.29
C PHE A 93 15.58 11.51 18.33
N ILE A 94 16.42 10.49 18.51
CA ILE A 94 17.56 10.53 19.44
C ILE A 94 18.56 11.63 19.03
N GLN A 95 18.79 11.81 17.72
CA GLN A 95 19.71 12.83 17.21
C GLN A 95 19.25 14.25 17.59
N SER A 96 17.95 14.51 17.51
CA SER A 96 17.35 15.82 17.81
C SER A 96 16.99 16.01 19.29
N HIS A 97 16.78 14.91 20.02
CA HIS A 97 16.39 14.87 21.44
C HIS A 97 17.33 13.94 22.22
N PRO A 98 18.55 14.40 22.57
CA PRO A 98 19.51 13.59 23.30
C PRO A 98 18.95 13.08 24.64
N GLY A 99 19.23 11.81 24.96
CA GLY A 99 18.83 11.18 26.22
C GLY A 99 17.60 10.28 26.12
N PHE A 100 16.80 10.40 25.06
CA PHE A 100 15.75 9.44 24.76
C PHE A 100 16.34 8.06 24.40
N LYS A 101 15.65 7.00 24.81
CA LYS A 101 15.98 5.60 24.50
C LYS A 101 14.71 4.87 24.13
N PHE A 102 14.81 3.91 23.21
CA PHE A 102 13.66 3.17 22.72
C PHE A 102 13.91 1.67 22.82
N VAL A 103 12.89 0.93 23.25
CA VAL A 103 12.84 -0.53 23.16
C VAL A 103 11.62 -0.90 22.33
N MET A 104 11.86 -1.62 21.24
CA MET A 104 10.81 -2.10 20.35
C MET A 104 10.52 -3.58 20.64
N GLN A 105 9.24 -3.90 20.84
CA GLN A 105 8.74 -5.27 20.96
C GLN A 105 7.79 -5.52 19.79
N LEU A 106 8.36 -5.94 18.66
CA LEU A 106 7.59 -6.09 17.43
C LEU A 106 7.21 -7.54 17.21
N LYS A 107 5.91 -7.77 16.98
CA LYS A 107 5.26 -9.06 16.72
C LYS A 107 4.19 -8.81 15.64
N PRO A 108 3.38 -9.79 15.19
CA PRO A 108 2.27 -9.45 14.30
C PRO A 108 1.31 -8.44 14.97
N GLY A 109 0.73 -7.54 14.18
CA GLY A 109 0.10 -6.30 14.66
C GLY A 109 -1.06 -6.42 15.67
N TYR A 110 -1.61 -7.61 15.91
CA TYR A 110 -2.71 -7.82 16.88
C TYR A 110 -2.30 -7.56 18.33
N VAL A 111 -1.01 -7.47 18.65
CA VAL A 111 -0.54 -7.12 20.01
C VAL A 111 -0.52 -5.62 20.29
N ALA A 112 -0.53 -4.78 19.25
CA ALA A 112 -0.33 -3.34 19.41
C ALA A 112 -1.47 -2.68 20.18
N LEU A 113 -2.73 -2.97 19.79
CA LEU A 113 -3.89 -2.34 20.40
C LEU A 113 -4.10 -2.77 21.87
N PRO A 114 -4.00 -4.06 22.25
CA PRO A 114 -4.07 -4.45 23.66
C PRO A 114 -3.04 -3.74 24.55
N GLU A 115 -1.79 -3.61 24.10
CA GLU A 115 -0.74 -2.92 24.88
C GLU A 115 -0.99 -1.41 24.93
N LEU A 116 -1.54 -0.83 23.85
CA LEU A 116 -1.95 0.56 23.83
C LEU A 116 -3.13 0.83 24.79
N THR A 117 -4.09 -0.09 24.89
CA THR A 117 -5.25 0.02 25.79
C THR A 117 -4.81 0.31 27.22
N TYR A 118 -3.82 -0.44 27.71
CA TYR A 118 -3.29 -0.33 29.07
C TYR A 118 -2.14 0.68 29.21
N GLY A 119 -1.83 1.45 28.16
CA GLY A 119 -0.74 2.44 28.16
C GLY A 119 0.65 1.82 28.29
N ILE A 120 0.78 0.52 28.01
CA ILE A 120 2.03 -0.25 28.06
C ILE A 120 2.94 0.11 26.88
N SER A 121 2.36 0.45 25.73
CA SER A 121 3.06 1.01 24.57
C SER A 121 2.83 2.52 24.47
N ALA A 122 3.85 3.29 24.06
CA ALA A 122 3.72 4.73 23.86
C ALA A 122 2.73 5.08 22.73
N PHE A 123 2.77 4.30 21.66
CA PHE A 123 1.81 4.28 20.54
C PHE A 123 1.82 2.88 19.92
N GLY A 124 0.84 2.56 19.07
CA GLY A 124 0.69 1.26 18.43
C GLY A 124 0.96 1.32 16.92
N PRO A 125 2.15 0.97 16.43
CA PRO A 125 2.42 0.79 15.00
C PRO A 125 1.64 -0.40 14.44
N MET A 126 0.75 -0.13 13.48
CA MET A 126 -0.12 -1.15 12.88
C MET A 126 -0.17 -1.01 11.36
N ALA A 127 -0.10 -2.15 10.66
CA ALA A 127 -0.12 -2.23 9.20
C ALA A 127 -1.55 -2.26 8.62
N ARG A 128 -2.56 -2.04 9.47
CA ARG A 128 -3.98 -2.04 9.12
C ARG A 128 -4.75 -1.24 10.16
N GLU A 129 -5.97 -0.88 9.80
CA GLU A 129 -6.95 -0.43 10.78
C GLU A 129 -7.31 -1.57 11.76
N SER A 130 -7.76 -1.19 12.96
CA SER A 130 -8.33 -2.12 13.93
C SER A 130 -9.70 -2.60 13.47
N THR A 131 -10.05 -3.83 13.82
CA THR A 131 -11.42 -4.32 13.67
C THR A 131 -12.32 -3.72 14.76
N ASP A 132 -13.63 -3.74 14.55
CA ASP A 132 -14.56 -3.25 15.57
C ASP A 132 -14.48 -4.08 16.86
N ILE A 133 -14.23 -5.39 16.73
CA ILE A 133 -14.06 -6.31 17.86
C ILE A 133 -12.84 -5.91 18.70
N GLU A 134 -11.72 -5.56 18.06
CA GLU A 134 -10.53 -5.07 18.73
C GLU A 134 -10.82 -3.74 19.47
N LEU A 135 -11.62 -2.86 18.87
CA LEU A 135 -11.99 -1.56 19.45
C LEU A 135 -12.93 -1.67 20.66
N VAL A 136 -13.77 -2.72 20.77
CA VAL A 136 -14.66 -2.90 21.93
C VAL A 136 -13.88 -2.90 23.24
N GLN A 137 -12.79 -3.67 23.31
CA GLN A 137 -11.96 -3.76 24.52
C GLN A 137 -11.17 -2.48 24.77
N TYR A 138 -10.73 -1.80 23.71
CA TYR A 138 -10.06 -0.51 23.86
C TYR A 138 -11.02 0.53 24.49
N ARG A 139 -12.23 0.66 23.93
CA ARG A 139 -13.26 1.62 24.39
C ARG A 139 -13.69 1.36 25.82
N SER A 140 -13.81 0.09 26.24
CA SER A 140 -14.24 -0.23 27.61
C SER A 140 -13.24 0.24 28.68
N VAL A 141 -11.95 0.35 28.33
CA VAL A 141 -10.89 0.80 29.25
C VAL A 141 -10.56 2.28 29.08
N VAL A 142 -10.50 2.78 27.84
CA VAL A 142 -10.04 4.15 27.53
C VAL A 142 -11.20 5.15 27.41
N GLY A 143 -12.41 4.68 27.08
CA GLY A 143 -13.62 5.49 26.98
C GLY A 143 -13.88 6.14 25.62
N GLN A 144 -12.99 5.97 24.64
CA GLN A 144 -13.16 6.42 23.25
C GLN A 144 -12.28 5.60 22.30
N ASP A 145 -12.34 5.88 20.99
CA ASP A 145 -11.42 5.29 20.01
C ASP A 145 -10.00 5.85 20.13
N PRO A 146 -8.98 5.05 19.79
CA PRO A 146 -7.63 5.56 19.64
C PRO A 146 -7.60 6.59 18.51
N LEU A 147 -6.71 7.57 18.62
CA LEU A 147 -6.43 8.47 17.51
C LEU A 147 -5.58 7.72 16.48
N LEU A 148 -6.07 7.62 15.24
CA LEU A 148 -5.37 6.97 14.13
C LEU A 148 -4.61 8.01 13.31
N ILE A 149 -3.30 7.88 13.23
CA ILE A 149 -2.45 8.73 12.39
C ILE A 149 -1.87 7.90 11.26
N ARG A 150 -2.16 8.27 10.01
CA ARG A 150 -1.50 7.70 8.83
C ARG A 150 -0.05 8.16 8.84
N ILE A 151 0.89 7.24 8.65
CA ILE A 151 2.32 7.61 8.62
C ILE A 151 2.97 7.37 7.27
N ALA A 152 2.42 6.43 6.50
CA ALA A 152 2.91 6.00 5.19
C ALA A 152 1.81 5.22 4.46
N HIS A 153 1.95 5.17 3.15
CA HIS A 153 1.20 4.26 2.28
C HIS A 153 1.71 2.84 2.39
N GLY A 154 0.94 1.90 1.84
CA GLY A 154 1.37 0.54 1.59
C GLY A 154 2.53 0.48 0.61
N THR A 155 3.08 -0.72 0.44
CA THR A 155 4.09 -1.03 -0.57
C THR A 155 3.46 -1.69 -1.78
N ILE A 156 3.98 -1.38 -2.96
CA ILE A 156 3.55 -2.01 -4.21
C ILE A 156 4.45 -3.20 -4.62
N ILE A 157 5.51 -3.44 -3.86
CA ILE A 157 6.55 -4.43 -4.20
C ILE A 157 6.45 -5.66 -3.31
N SER A 158 6.32 -5.45 -1.99
CA SER A 158 6.34 -6.57 -1.04
C SER A 158 4.97 -7.25 -0.93
N GLN A 159 4.95 -8.55 -1.19
CA GLN A 159 3.77 -9.40 -0.99
C GLN A 159 3.49 -9.75 0.48
N THR A 160 4.40 -9.44 1.41
CA THR A 160 4.30 -9.79 2.83
C THR A 160 3.95 -8.61 3.74
N ARG A 161 3.83 -7.41 3.17
CA ARG A 161 3.49 -6.17 3.88
C ARG A 161 2.12 -5.66 3.44
N THR A 162 1.71 -4.53 4.01
CA THR A 162 0.51 -3.82 3.58
C THR A 162 0.65 -3.37 2.14
N ALA A 163 -0.14 -3.96 1.25
CA ALA A 163 -0.25 -3.54 -0.13
C ALA A 163 -1.61 -2.85 -0.36
N PRO A 164 -1.67 -1.91 -1.33
CA PRO A 164 -2.94 -1.53 -1.96
C PRO A 164 -3.70 -2.77 -2.44
N LEU A 165 -5.02 -2.68 -2.58
CA LEU A 165 -5.76 -3.70 -3.32
C LEU A 165 -5.82 -3.35 -4.79
N ALA A 166 -6.00 -4.36 -5.62
CA ALA A 166 -6.24 -4.18 -7.05
C ALA A 166 -7.38 -5.07 -7.54
N ILE A 167 -7.96 -4.70 -8.68
CA ILE A 167 -8.95 -5.51 -9.39
C ILE A 167 -8.30 -6.20 -10.57
N TYR A 168 -8.55 -7.51 -10.64
CA TYR A 168 -8.03 -8.42 -11.64
C TYR A 168 -9.17 -8.95 -12.49
N VAL A 169 -8.92 -9.06 -13.77
CA VAL A 169 -9.76 -9.83 -14.70
C VAL A 169 -8.90 -10.79 -15.49
N ASN A 170 -9.53 -11.79 -16.09
CA ASN A 170 -8.87 -12.64 -17.07
C ASN A 170 -8.26 -11.80 -18.20
N LYS A 171 -7.09 -12.17 -18.73
CA LYS A 171 -6.42 -11.44 -19.81
C LYS A 171 -7.27 -11.27 -21.07
N HIS A 172 -8.20 -12.20 -21.33
CA HIS A 172 -9.09 -12.16 -22.49
C HIS A 172 -10.35 -11.32 -22.23
N ASN A 173 -10.60 -10.91 -20.99
CA ASN A 173 -11.72 -10.03 -20.67
C ASN A 173 -11.46 -8.62 -21.24
N PRO A 174 -12.36 -8.05 -22.06
CA PRO A 174 -12.14 -6.76 -22.70
C PRO A 174 -12.27 -5.57 -21.74
N LEU A 175 -12.73 -5.77 -20.49
CA LEU A 175 -12.81 -4.70 -19.51
C LEU A 175 -11.41 -4.16 -19.18
N ASP A 176 -11.23 -2.85 -19.35
CA ASP A 176 -9.96 -2.17 -19.07
C ASP A 176 -10.00 -1.23 -17.87
N ARG A 177 -11.19 -0.74 -17.50
CA ARG A 177 -11.35 0.27 -16.45
C ARG A 177 -12.69 0.19 -15.74
N LEU A 178 -12.73 0.59 -14.47
CA LEU A 178 -13.93 0.72 -13.65
C LEU A 178 -13.84 1.94 -12.73
N THR A 179 -14.98 2.52 -12.40
CA THR A 179 -15.09 3.40 -11.24
C THR A 179 -15.21 2.59 -9.96
N THR A 180 -14.87 3.19 -8.81
CA THR A 180 -15.11 2.59 -7.49
C THR A 180 -16.59 2.24 -7.28
N GLY A 181 -17.49 3.10 -7.77
CA GLY A 181 -18.93 2.84 -7.75
C GLY A 181 -19.37 1.64 -8.59
N GLU A 182 -18.86 1.48 -9.81
CA GLU A 182 -19.15 0.30 -10.65
C GLU A 182 -18.59 -0.98 -10.03
N ALA A 183 -17.36 -0.95 -9.51
CA ALA A 183 -16.78 -2.08 -8.79
C ALA A 183 -17.64 -2.48 -7.58
N ALA A 184 -18.10 -1.52 -6.77
CA ALA A 184 -18.99 -1.80 -5.66
C ALA A 184 -20.30 -2.47 -6.11
N ARG A 185 -20.88 -2.05 -7.23
CA ARG A 185 -22.10 -2.65 -7.81
C ARG A 185 -21.88 -4.06 -8.36
N ILE A 186 -20.65 -4.43 -8.70
CA ILE A 186 -20.28 -5.80 -9.13
C ILE A 186 -20.15 -6.74 -7.93
N PHE A 187 -19.47 -6.28 -6.87
CA PHE A 187 -19.11 -7.15 -5.75
C PHE A 187 -20.18 -7.24 -4.66
N THR A 188 -21.14 -6.30 -4.60
CA THR A 188 -22.16 -6.25 -3.54
C THR A 188 -23.58 -6.37 -4.05
N THR A 189 -24.50 -6.65 -3.13
CA THR A 189 -25.94 -6.57 -3.38
C THR A 189 -26.55 -5.30 -2.76
N GLY A 190 -27.51 -4.71 -3.46
CA GLY A 190 -28.25 -3.53 -3.00
C GLY A 190 -27.50 -2.22 -3.22
N ALA A 191 -26.62 -2.16 -4.22
CA ALA A 191 -25.88 -0.95 -4.53
C ALA A 191 -26.78 0.13 -5.16
N HIS A 192 -26.51 1.39 -4.84
CA HIS A 192 -27.21 2.51 -5.49
C HIS A 192 -26.97 2.48 -7.01
N GLY A 193 -28.05 2.53 -7.79
CA GLY A 193 -27.99 2.34 -9.25
C GLY A 193 -28.18 0.89 -9.72
N GLY A 194 -28.41 -0.05 -8.80
CA GLY A 194 -28.69 -1.46 -9.08
C GLY A 194 -27.43 -2.28 -9.29
N ASP A 195 -27.48 -3.55 -8.95
CA ASP A 195 -26.33 -4.45 -9.02
C ASP A 195 -25.93 -4.74 -10.47
N ILE A 196 -24.62 -4.93 -10.69
CA ILE A 196 -24.04 -5.28 -12.00
C ILE A 196 -23.74 -6.77 -11.98
N THR A 197 -24.57 -7.55 -12.66
CA THR A 197 -24.52 -9.02 -12.67
C THR A 197 -24.13 -9.59 -14.03
N SER A 198 -24.18 -8.79 -15.09
CA SER A 198 -23.74 -9.17 -16.44
C SER A 198 -22.80 -8.13 -17.05
N TRP A 199 -21.91 -8.60 -17.91
CA TRP A 199 -20.92 -7.77 -18.59
C TRP A 199 -21.54 -6.74 -19.56
N SER A 200 -22.74 -6.98 -20.08
CA SER A 200 -23.51 -6.00 -20.89
C SER A 200 -23.84 -4.71 -20.14
N GLN A 201 -23.96 -4.75 -18.81
CA GLN A 201 -24.20 -3.55 -17.99
C GLN A 201 -22.96 -2.65 -17.87
N LEU A 202 -21.81 -3.11 -18.37
CA LEU A 202 -20.55 -2.39 -18.49
C LEU A 202 -20.17 -2.14 -19.96
N ASP A 203 -21.18 -2.09 -20.84
CA ASP A 203 -21.05 -1.83 -22.27
C ASP A 203 -20.16 -2.85 -23.02
N LEU A 204 -20.00 -4.08 -22.48
CA LEU A 204 -19.34 -5.16 -23.20
C LEU A 204 -20.31 -5.87 -24.17
N GLU A 205 -19.84 -6.06 -25.40
CA GLU A 205 -20.65 -6.54 -26.51
C GLU A 205 -20.31 -7.99 -26.94
N GLY A 206 -21.02 -8.49 -27.95
CA GLY A 206 -20.76 -9.79 -28.57
C GLY A 206 -20.91 -10.95 -27.60
N GLU A 207 -19.94 -11.88 -27.59
CA GLU A 207 -19.95 -13.03 -26.68
C GLU A 207 -19.91 -12.65 -25.20
N TRP A 208 -19.51 -11.42 -24.85
CA TRP A 208 -19.46 -10.96 -23.47
C TRP A 208 -20.80 -10.45 -22.97
N ALA A 209 -21.65 -9.88 -23.83
CA ALA A 209 -22.89 -9.23 -23.43
C ALA A 209 -23.80 -10.12 -22.55
N ASN A 210 -23.87 -11.42 -22.85
CA ASN A 210 -24.72 -12.38 -22.15
C ASN A 210 -23.99 -13.19 -21.07
N ARG A 211 -22.70 -12.92 -20.82
CA ARG A 211 -21.95 -13.62 -19.78
C ARG A 211 -22.31 -13.05 -18.40
N PRO A 212 -22.65 -13.89 -17.41
CA PRO A 212 -22.71 -13.44 -16.03
C PRO A 212 -21.31 -13.03 -15.55
N ILE A 213 -21.26 -12.18 -14.54
CA ILE A 213 -20.01 -11.86 -13.86
C ILE A 213 -19.82 -12.87 -12.72
N HIS A 214 -18.60 -13.37 -12.54
CA HIS A 214 -18.21 -14.21 -11.40
C HIS A 214 -17.27 -13.41 -10.47
N PRO A 215 -17.80 -12.74 -9.43
CA PRO A 215 -16.98 -11.94 -8.51
C PRO A 215 -16.23 -12.84 -7.52
N ILE A 216 -14.95 -12.55 -7.28
CA ILE A 216 -14.07 -13.35 -6.43
C ILE A 216 -13.28 -12.43 -5.50
N GLY A 217 -13.00 -12.88 -4.29
CA GLY A 217 -12.00 -12.21 -3.46
C GLY A 217 -11.91 -12.80 -2.06
N THR A 218 -11.33 -12.03 -1.15
CA THR A 218 -11.13 -12.48 0.23
C THR A 218 -12.41 -12.38 1.07
N PRO A 219 -12.63 -13.27 2.06
CA PRO A 219 -13.75 -13.19 3.00
C PRO A 219 -13.93 -11.82 3.65
N GLU A 220 -15.16 -11.46 4.00
CA GLU A 220 -15.52 -10.16 4.60
C GLU A 220 -14.83 -9.88 5.94
N ASP A 221 -14.48 -10.92 6.68
CA ASP A 221 -13.79 -10.87 7.98
C ASP A 221 -12.25 -10.85 7.84
N SER A 222 -11.74 -10.98 6.61
CA SER A 222 -10.31 -10.81 6.32
C SER A 222 -9.89 -9.33 6.30
N GLY A 223 -8.59 -9.06 6.41
CA GLY A 223 -8.07 -7.69 6.36
C GLY A 223 -8.35 -6.96 5.04
N PHE A 224 -8.38 -7.67 3.91
CA PHE A 224 -8.66 -7.11 2.58
C PHE A 224 -10.17 -7.00 2.31
N GLY A 225 -10.93 -8.03 2.63
CA GLY A 225 -12.39 -8.04 2.47
C GLY A 225 -13.05 -6.99 3.36
N SER A 226 -12.67 -6.93 4.64
CA SER A 226 -13.18 -5.91 5.56
C SER A 226 -12.83 -4.50 5.10
N PHE A 227 -11.63 -4.29 4.54
CA PHE A 227 -11.24 -2.99 3.99
C PHE A 227 -12.13 -2.59 2.80
N MET A 228 -12.28 -3.47 1.81
CA MET A 228 -13.11 -3.21 0.63
C MET A 228 -14.56 -2.95 1.03
N LEU A 229 -15.10 -3.77 1.93
CA LEU A 229 -16.46 -3.67 2.41
C LEU A 229 -16.72 -2.31 3.07
N ARG A 230 -15.89 -1.93 4.06
CA ARG A 230 -16.04 -0.70 4.85
C ARG A 230 -15.81 0.55 4.01
N HIS A 231 -14.71 0.59 3.26
CA HIS A 231 -14.23 1.83 2.64
C HIS A 231 -14.70 2.01 1.20
N LYS A 232 -14.93 0.93 0.46
CA LYS A 232 -15.17 0.98 -0.99
C LYS A 232 -16.54 0.48 -1.40
N MET A 233 -17.25 -0.21 -0.51
CA MET A 233 -18.56 -0.79 -0.80
C MET A 233 -19.66 -0.35 0.17
N SER A 234 -19.40 0.65 1.01
CA SER A 234 -20.38 1.24 1.94
C SER A 234 -21.00 0.24 2.93
N GLY A 235 -20.27 -0.82 3.29
CA GLY A 235 -20.75 -1.86 4.22
C GLY A 235 -21.81 -2.81 3.65
N ARG A 236 -22.09 -2.78 2.34
CA ARG A 236 -23.10 -3.67 1.72
C ARG A 236 -22.59 -5.11 1.61
N PRO A 237 -23.41 -6.12 1.91
CA PRO A 237 -22.99 -7.52 1.83
C PRO A 237 -22.53 -7.87 0.41
N PHE A 238 -21.58 -8.80 0.31
CA PHE A 238 -21.18 -9.35 -0.99
C PHE A 238 -22.37 -10.03 -1.68
N THR A 239 -22.35 -10.02 -3.02
CA THR A 239 -23.39 -10.70 -3.82
C THR A 239 -23.39 -12.22 -3.58
N PRO A 240 -24.54 -12.92 -3.66
CA PRO A 240 -24.58 -14.38 -3.55
C PRO A 240 -23.70 -15.13 -4.57
N ALA A 241 -23.32 -14.49 -5.68
CA ALA A 241 -22.39 -15.04 -6.66
C ALA A 241 -20.91 -14.92 -6.25
N TYR A 242 -20.61 -14.29 -5.11
CA TYR A 242 -19.25 -14.01 -4.67
C TYR A 242 -18.54 -15.27 -4.19
N GLU A 243 -17.42 -15.61 -4.83
CA GLU A 243 -16.54 -16.71 -4.42
C GLU A 243 -15.47 -16.20 -3.45
N THR A 244 -15.39 -16.79 -2.26
CA THR A 244 -14.42 -16.43 -1.23
C THR A 244 -13.18 -17.33 -1.29
N LEU A 245 -11.99 -16.73 -1.39
CA LEU A 245 -10.69 -17.43 -1.31
C LEU A 245 -9.75 -16.64 -0.39
N LEU A 246 -9.00 -17.34 0.47
CA LEU A 246 -8.16 -16.68 1.47
C LEU A 246 -6.84 -16.13 0.89
N SER A 247 -6.34 -16.73 -0.19
CA SER A 247 -5.03 -16.42 -0.76
C SER A 247 -5.14 -15.54 -2.00
N SER A 248 -4.39 -14.43 -2.06
CA SER A 248 -4.25 -13.62 -3.27
C SER A 248 -3.74 -14.43 -4.47
N VAL A 249 -2.87 -15.42 -4.23
CA VAL A 249 -2.37 -16.32 -5.29
C VAL A 249 -3.51 -17.17 -5.85
N GLU A 250 -4.37 -17.71 -4.98
CA GLU A 250 -5.52 -18.52 -5.40
C GLU A 250 -6.58 -17.68 -6.12
N ILE A 251 -6.83 -16.46 -5.66
CA ILE A 251 -7.74 -15.52 -6.31
C ILE A 251 -7.28 -15.22 -7.73
N VAL A 252 -6.01 -14.82 -7.92
CA VAL A 252 -5.48 -14.48 -9.25
C VAL A 252 -5.44 -15.71 -10.15
N ARG A 253 -5.08 -16.89 -9.63
CA ARG A 253 -5.16 -18.16 -10.39
C ARG A 253 -6.59 -18.43 -10.86
N ARG A 254 -7.56 -18.35 -9.95
CA ARG A 254 -8.99 -18.60 -10.24
C ARG A 254 -9.54 -17.61 -11.28
N VAL A 255 -9.14 -16.35 -11.22
CA VAL A 255 -9.47 -15.33 -12.25
C VAL A 255 -8.83 -15.66 -13.60
N GLY A 256 -7.61 -16.18 -13.62
CA GLY A 256 -6.94 -16.64 -14.84
C GLY A 256 -7.60 -17.85 -15.51
N GLU A 257 -8.27 -18.70 -14.73
CA GLU A 257 -8.96 -19.91 -15.21
C GLU A 257 -10.35 -19.64 -15.77
N ASP A 258 -10.96 -18.50 -15.43
CA ASP A 258 -12.34 -18.17 -15.76
C ASP A 258 -12.43 -16.83 -16.50
N PRO A 259 -12.74 -16.84 -17.81
CA PRO A 259 -12.87 -15.62 -18.58
C PRO A 259 -13.89 -14.63 -18.00
N ALA A 260 -14.94 -15.11 -17.36
CA ALA A 260 -16.02 -14.29 -16.79
C ALA A 260 -15.74 -13.81 -15.36
N ALA A 261 -14.59 -14.16 -14.77
CA ALA A 261 -14.24 -13.78 -13.42
C ALA A 261 -13.66 -12.36 -13.30
N ILE A 262 -13.98 -11.74 -12.17
CA ILE A 262 -13.38 -10.49 -11.70
C ILE A 262 -13.03 -10.65 -10.23
N GLY A 263 -11.77 -10.43 -9.89
CA GLY A 263 -11.25 -10.64 -8.54
C GLY A 263 -10.73 -9.36 -7.91
N PHE A 264 -10.82 -9.21 -6.59
CA PHE A 264 -9.97 -8.27 -5.86
C PHE A 264 -9.07 -9.00 -4.86
N CYS A 265 -7.82 -8.55 -4.76
CA CYS A 265 -6.87 -8.97 -3.73
C CYS A 265 -5.77 -7.93 -3.57
N ALA A 266 -4.74 -8.23 -2.77
CA ALA A 266 -3.53 -7.40 -2.71
C ALA A 266 -2.94 -7.19 -4.12
N LEU A 267 -2.41 -5.99 -4.37
CA LEU A 267 -1.59 -5.69 -5.55
C LEU A 267 -0.32 -6.55 -5.55
N GLY A 268 0.23 -6.81 -6.74
CA GLY A 268 1.53 -7.48 -6.92
C GLY A 268 1.45 -8.98 -7.21
N PHE A 269 0.24 -9.53 -7.27
CA PHE A 269 -0.02 -10.89 -7.73
C PHE A 269 -0.50 -10.83 -9.18
N LEU A 270 0.33 -11.23 -10.14
CA LEU A 270 -0.03 -11.28 -11.56
C LEU A 270 0.41 -12.61 -12.15
N THR A 271 -0.39 -13.15 -13.07
CA THR A 271 -0.03 -14.31 -13.88
C THR A 271 -0.13 -13.94 -15.36
N PRO A 272 0.47 -14.71 -16.29
CA PRO A 272 0.29 -14.48 -17.73
C PRO A 272 -1.16 -14.60 -18.23
N GLU A 273 -2.11 -15.00 -17.38
CA GLU A 273 -3.53 -15.19 -17.65
C GLU A 273 -4.41 -14.09 -17.07
N THR A 274 -3.84 -13.13 -16.34
CA THR A 274 -4.59 -12.05 -15.68
C THR A 274 -4.08 -10.67 -16.06
N LYS A 275 -4.95 -9.67 -15.94
CA LYS A 275 -4.57 -8.25 -16.10
C LYS A 275 -5.26 -7.38 -15.04
N LEU A 276 -4.64 -6.23 -14.77
CA LEU A 276 -5.21 -5.20 -13.89
C LEU A 276 -6.25 -4.34 -14.61
N VAL A 277 -7.37 -4.12 -13.94
CA VAL A 277 -8.37 -3.13 -14.31
C VAL A 277 -7.97 -1.78 -13.71
N ALA A 278 -7.95 -0.73 -14.54
CA ALA A 278 -7.66 0.61 -14.05
C ALA A 278 -8.85 1.17 -13.25
N ILE A 279 -8.61 1.76 -12.08
CA ILE A 279 -9.66 2.23 -11.17
C ILE A 279 -9.62 3.75 -11.03
N ALA A 280 -10.80 4.38 -11.05
CA ALA A 280 -10.99 5.80 -10.77
C ALA A 280 -12.09 6.02 -9.72
N GLU A 281 -12.03 7.12 -8.96
CA GLU A 281 -13.13 7.47 -8.04
C GLU A 281 -14.44 7.84 -8.76
N LYS A 282 -14.34 8.43 -9.96
CA LYS A 282 -15.49 8.91 -10.74
C LYS A 282 -15.27 8.65 -12.23
N LYS A 283 -16.36 8.58 -13.00
CA LYS A 283 -16.36 8.22 -14.44
C LYS A 283 -15.47 9.10 -15.32
N ASN A 284 -15.38 10.40 -15.00
CA ASN A 284 -14.54 11.36 -15.74
C ASN A 284 -13.22 11.66 -14.99
N GLY A 285 -12.80 10.77 -14.09
CA GLY A 285 -11.59 10.93 -13.27
C GLY A 285 -10.34 10.33 -13.91
N TYR A 286 -9.25 10.36 -13.14
CA TYR A 286 -8.00 9.68 -13.48
C TYR A 286 -8.10 8.19 -13.14
N TYR A 287 -7.86 7.35 -14.15
CA TYR A 287 -7.89 5.89 -14.01
C TYR A 287 -6.48 5.36 -13.83
N SER A 288 -6.21 4.77 -12.67
CA SER A 288 -4.89 4.28 -12.28
C SER A 288 -4.84 2.76 -12.17
N ARG A 289 -3.67 2.18 -12.48
CA ARG A 289 -3.34 0.76 -12.23
C ARG A 289 -2.41 0.57 -11.02
N ALA A 290 -2.47 1.47 -10.05
CA ALA A 290 -1.70 1.43 -8.81
C ALA A 290 -0.17 1.54 -9.00
N SER A 291 0.29 2.47 -9.85
CA SER A 291 1.73 2.77 -9.88
C SER A 291 2.18 3.41 -8.57
N ALA A 292 3.50 3.37 -8.26
CA ALA A 292 4.04 4.02 -7.06
C ALA A 292 3.69 5.51 -7.03
N GLU A 293 3.76 6.16 -8.20
CA GLU A 293 3.44 7.57 -8.37
C GLU A 293 1.95 7.84 -8.10
N ASP A 294 1.06 6.97 -8.56
CA ASP A 294 -0.39 7.11 -8.31
C ASP A 294 -0.73 6.94 -6.83
N VAL A 295 -0.06 6.01 -6.14
CA VAL A 295 -0.20 5.77 -4.70
C VAL A 295 0.32 6.97 -3.91
N ILE A 296 1.57 7.39 -4.14
CA ILE A 296 2.18 8.55 -3.45
C ILE A 296 1.37 9.83 -3.66
N SER A 297 0.87 10.07 -4.89
CA SER A 297 0.06 11.24 -5.20
C SER A 297 -1.36 11.20 -4.61
N GLY A 298 -1.77 10.09 -3.99
CA GLY A 298 -3.12 9.89 -3.46
C GLY A 298 -4.19 9.77 -4.54
N THR A 299 -3.81 9.42 -5.77
CA THR A 299 -4.73 9.30 -6.92
C THR A 299 -5.22 7.87 -7.14
N TYR A 300 -4.57 6.87 -6.54
CA TYR A 300 -5.05 5.49 -6.60
C TYR A 300 -6.18 5.21 -5.59
N PRO A 301 -7.39 4.81 -6.02
CA PRO A 301 -8.54 4.71 -5.11
C PRO A 301 -8.49 3.58 -4.08
N TYR A 302 -7.74 2.50 -4.35
CA TYR A 302 -7.68 1.31 -3.47
C TYR A 302 -6.39 1.20 -2.68
N ASP A 303 -5.80 2.35 -2.41
CA ASP A 303 -4.65 2.48 -1.55
C ASP A 303 -4.96 2.12 -0.10
N ARG A 304 -3.92 1.75 0.64
CA ARG A 304 -3.97 1.40 2.05
C ARG A 304 -2.82 2.06 2.77
N TYR A 305 -3.06 2.44 4.03
CA TYR A 305 -2.06 3.08 4.86
C TYR A 305 -1.55 2.15 5.96
N VAL A 306 -0.40 2.51 6.51
CA VAL A 306 0.05 2.04 7.81
C VAL A 306 -0.02 3.19 8.82
N PHE A 307 -0.28 2.84 10.08
CA PHE A 307 -0.76 3.76 11.08
C PHE A 307 0.06 3.72 12.35
N PHE A 308 0.10 4.84 13.06
CA PHE A 308 0.29 4.87 14.49
C PHE A 308 -1.05 5.09 15.18
N PHE A 309 -1.40 4.16 16.07
CA PHE A 309 -2.52 4.28 16.98
C PHE A 309 -2.05 4.99 18.24
N VAL A 310 -2.72 6.06 18.63
CA VAL A 310 -2.32 6.91 19.74
C VAL A 310 -3.37 6.83 20.84
N ARG A 311 -2.91 6.61 22.07
CA ARG A 311 -3.79 6.59 23.23
C ARG A 311 -4.16 8.02 23.61
N GLN A 312 -5.45 8.31 23.62
CA GLN A 312 -6.02 9.58 24.05
C GLN A 312 -7.31 9.28 24.81
N GLY A 313 -7.44 9.76 26.04
CA GLY A 313 -8.68 9.67 26.80
C GLY A 313 -9.66 10.82 26.49
N PRO A 314 -10.95 10.68 26.82
CA PRO A 314 -11.93 11.75 26.63
C PRO A 314 -11.49 13.06 27.26
N GLY A 315 -11.49 14.13 26.46
CA GLY A 315 -11.08 15.48 26.90
C GLY A 315 -9.58 15.65 27.19
N GLN A 316 -8.76 14.61 27.00
CA GLN A 316 -7.31 14.69 27.17
C GLN A 316 -6.64 15.11 25.85
N GLY A 317 -5.55 15.87 25.94
CA GLY A 317 -4.66 16.09 24.80
C GLY A 317 -3.84 14.83 24.48
N VAL A 318 -3.21 14.83 23.30
CA VAL A 318 -2.18 13.83 22.96
C VAL A 318 -0.98 14.01 23.90
N ASP A 319 -0.42 12.90 24.35
CA ASP A 319 0.82 12.88 25.12
C ASP A 319 1.92 13.75 24.45
N PRO A 320 2.57 14.69 25.16
CA PRO A 320 3.53 15.60 24.55
C PRO A 320 4.70 14.92 23.83
N PHE A 321 5.21 13.82 24.37
CA PHE A 321 6.27 13.05 23.72
C PHE A 321 5.75 12.40 22.43
N VAL A 322 4.58 11.76 22.48
CA VAL A 322 3.98 11.13 21.29
C VAL A 322 3.69 12.17 20.22
N LYS A 323 3.18 13.35 20.61
CA LYS A 323 2.92 14.46 19.70
C LYS A 323 4.20 14.93 19.01
N GLU A 324 5.30 15.10 19.74
CA GLU A 324 6.58 15.52 19.16
C GLU A 324 7.19 14.44 18.26
N TYR A 325 7.08 13.17 18.65
CA TYR A 325 7.51 12.04 17.81
C TYR A 325 6.73 12.01 16.49
N LEU A 326 5.41 12.23 16.51
CA LEU A 326 4.60 12.32 15.30
C LEU A 326 4.98 13.50 14.41
N ARG A 327 5.35 14.65 14.99
CA ARG A 327 5.85 15.81 14.23
C ARG A 327 7.13 15.47 13.46
N LEU A 328 8.00 14.63 14.03
CA LEU A 328 9.18 14.12 13.33
C LEU A 328 8.78 13.14 12.21
N VAL A 329 7.91 12.17 12.50
CA VAL A 329 7.50 11.15 11.52
C VAL A 329 6.81 11.78 10.29
N LEU A 330 6.00 12.81 10.52
CA LEU A 330 5.30 13.55 9.48
C LEU A 330 6.15 14.66 8.84
N SER A 331 7.39 14.89 9.29
CA SER A 331 8.28 15.88 8.67
C SER A 331 8.85 15.38 7.35
N LYS A 332 9.54 16.28 6.64
CA LYS A 332 10.35 15.92 5.47
C LYS A 332 11.32 14.76 5.76
N GLU A 333 12.07 14.82 6.85
CA GLU A 333 13.08 13.83 7.25
C GLU A 333 12.44 12.49 7.65
N GLY A 334 11.29 12.54 8.33
CA GLY A 334 10.48 11.34 8.60
C GLY A 334 10.02 10.67 7.31
N GLN A 335 9.43 11.42 6.39
CA GLN A 335 8.98 10.87 5.10
C GLN A 335 10.16 10.42 4.21
N GLN A 336 11.32 11.07 4.29
CA GLN A 336 12.55 10.60 3.64
C GLN A 336 13.05 9.27 4.22
N THR A 337 12.88 9.03 5.54
CA THR A 337 13.22 7.74 6.16
C THR A 337 12.36 6.62 5.62
N ILE A 338 11.08 6.89 5.35
CA ILE A 338 10.18 5.93 4.70
C ILE A 338 10.65 5.66 3.27
N ALA A 339 10.86 6.72 2.48
CA ALA A 339 11.27 6.62 1.08
C ALA A 339 12.64 5.93 0.88
N ALA A 340 13.51 5.99 1.88
CA ALA A 340 14.85 5.39 1.85
C ALA A 340 14.84 3.87 2.06
N GLU A 341 13.75 3.26 2.53
CA GLU A 341 13.66 1.81 2.69
C GLU A 341 13.42 1.14 1.32
N PRO A 342 14.36 0.35 0.79
CA PRO A 342 14.16 -0.38 -0.46
C PRO A 342 13.00 -1.38 -0.33
N ASP A 343 12.13 -1.42 -1.34
CA ASP A 343 10.92 -2.25 -1.36
C ASP A 343 9.99 -2.03 -0.14
N GLY A 344 10.18 -0.89 0.55
CA GLY A 344 9.48 -0.51 1.76
C GLY A 344 8.12 0.14 1.49
N TYR A 345 7.60 0.77 2.53
CA TYR A 345 6.38 1.60 2.45
C TYR A 345 6.63 2.84 1.60
N LEU A 346 5.56 3.42 1.07
CA LEU A 346 5.65 4.65 0.27
C LEU A 346 5.34 5.89 1.12
N PRO A 347 6.07 7.00 0.94
CA PRO A 347 5.87 8.21 1.74
C PRO A 347 4.55 8.90 1.41
N LEU A 348 3.95 9.54 2.40
CA LEU A 348 2.77 10.40 2.24
C LEU A 348 3.12 11.65 1.42
N ASN A 349 2.13 12.19 0.71
CA ASN A 349 2.25 13.50 0.09
C ASN A 349 1.96 14.64 1.09
N ALA A 350 2.24 15.88 0.69
CA ALA A 350 2.09 17.04 1.57
C ALA A 350 0.65 17.36 1.98
N ARG A 351 -0.34 16.96 1.16
CA ARG A 351 -1.74 17.11 1.57
C ARG A 351 -2.05 16.14 2.71
N GLU A 352 -1.66 14.88 2.56
CA GLU A 352 -1.89 13.84 3.56
C GLU A 352 -1.16 14.09 4.87
N VAL A 353 0.04 14.69 4.81
CA VAL A 353 0.78 15.12 6.01
C VAL A 353 0.10 16.29 6.74
N ALA A 354 -0.62 17.16 6.00
CA ALA A 354 -1.28 18.32 6.55
C ALA A 354 -2.66 18.01 7.19
N GLU A 355 -3.31 16.93 6.74
CA GLU A 355 -4.55 16.37 7.33
C GLU A 355 -4.29 15.75 8.71
#